data_AF-A0A2K3LPB2-F1
#
_entry.id   AF-A0A2K3LPB2-F1
#
_cell.length_a   1.000
_cell.length_b   1.000
_cell.length_c   1.000
_cell.angle_alpha   90.00
_cell.angle_beta   90.00
_cell.angle_gamma   90.00
#
_symmetry.space_group_name_H-M   'P 1'
#
loop_
_entity.id
_entity.type
_entity.pdbx_description
1 polymer ?
#
loop_
_entity_poly.entity_id
_entity_poly.type
_entity_poly.pdbx_seq_one_letter_code
_entity_poly.pdbx_strand_id
1 'polypeptide(L)'
;MPPRRRAPAVTQREEIAQLRLQVEQLTQQLADLQPSLSSDSEIATLEDDNPFGNHHGADRRWEVGFKVDIPEFHGNLRADELLDWLHTVEEIMDFKEVSDNRRVPLITMRLRGRAQAWWQQTKRNRT
;
A
#
# COMPACT_ATOMS: atom_id res chain seq x y z
N MET A 1 -54.91 11.16 -21.66
CA MET A 1 -53.82 11.39 -20.69
C MET A 1 -54.33 11.11 -19.29
N PRO A 2 -53.68 10.25 -18.49
CA PRO A 2 -54.11 10.00 -17.12
C PRO A 2 -53.65 11.15 -16.19
N PRO A 3 -54.47 11.56 -15.21
CA PRO A 3 -54.09 12.58 -14.25
C PRO A 3 -53.08 12.04 -13.23
N ARG A 4 -52.05 12.84 -12.92
CA ARG A 4 -51.09 12.59 -11.84
C ARG A 4 -51.83 12.60 -10.50
N ARG A 5 -52.00 11.43 -9.88
CA ARG A 5 -52.48 11.29 -8.50
C ARG A 5 -51.46 11.95 -7.57
N ARG A 6 -51.78 13.14 -7.04
CA ARG A 6 -51.06 13.69 -5.88
C ARG A 6 -51.50 12.89 -4.66
N ALA A 7 -50.59 12.14 -4.06
CA ALA A 7 -50.80 11.56 -2.73
C ALA A 7 -51.02 12.71 -1.71
N PRO A 8 -51.88 12.54 -0.70
CA PRO A 8 -52.15 13.60 0.27
C PRO A 8 -50.85 13.98 1.00
N ALA A 9 -50.57 15.27 1.15
CA ALA A 9 -49.31 15.77 1.76
C ALA A 9 -49.06 15.25 3.19
N VAL A 10 -50.10 14.71 3.85
CA VAL A 10 -50.01 14.06 5.16
C VAL A 10 -49.25 12.74 5.08
N THR A 11 -49.47 11.91 4.05
CA THR A 11 -48.74 10.64 3.89
C THR A 11 -47.27 10.88 3.55
N GLN A 12 -46.96 11.88 2.74
CA GLN A 12 -45.55 12.25 2.50
C GLN A 12 -44.85 12.74 3.77
N ARG A 13 -45.54 13.45 4.65
CA ARG A 13 -44.96 13.93 5.93
C ARG A 13 -44.76 12.77 6.90
N GLU A 14 -45.69 11.84 6.95
CA GLU A 14 -45.58 10.60 7.74
C GLU A 14 -44.43 9.73 7.23
N GLU A 15 -44.30 9.56 5.91
CA GLU A 15 -43.18 8.84 5.29
C GLU A 15 -41.84 9.52 5.59
N ILE A 16 -41.75 10.85 5.49
CA ILE A 16 -40.54 11.60 5.84
C ILE A 16 -40.22 11.49 7.34
N ALA A 17 -41.24 11.54 8.21
CA ALA A 17 -41.06 11.35 9.64
C ALA A 17 -40.57 9.93 9.96
N GLN A 18 -41.12 8.91 9.29
CA GLN A 18 -40.72 7.52 9.43
C GLN A 18 -39.28 7.29 8.94
N LEU A 19 -38.92 7.85 7.78
CA LEU A 19 -37.56 7.76 7.25
C LEU A 19 -36.55 8.47 8.15
N ARG A 20 -36.90 9.64 8.69
CA ARG A 20 -36.04 10.36 9.65
C ARG A 20 -35.82 9.53 10.91
N LEU A 21 -36.89 8.95 11.45
CA LEU A 21 -36.83 8.06 12.61
C LEU A 21 -35.93 6.84 12.32
N GLN A 22 -36.04 6.26 11.12
CA GLN A 22 -35.23 5.12 10.70
C GLN A 22 -33.74 5.48 10.56
N VAL A 23 -33.44 6.65 9.98
CA VAL A 23 -32.05 7.15 9.88
C VAL A 23 -31.46 7.39 11.26
N GLU A 24 -32.22 7.99 12.16
CA GLU A 24 -31.78 8.26 13.54
C GLU A 24 -31.51 6.95 14.29
N GLN A 25 -32.39 5.96 14.14
CA GLN A 25 -32.19 4.62 14.71
C GLN A 25 -30.94 3.93 14.17
N LEU A 26 -30.69 3.97 12.85
CA LEU A 26 -29.50 3.39 12.25
C LEU A 26 -28.22 4.14 12.67
N THR A 27 -28.30 5.46 12.81
CA THR A 27 -27.19 6.29 13.27
C THR A 27 -26.81 5.96 14.71
N GLN A 28 -27.80 5.73 15.57
CA GLN A 28 -27.58 5.31 16.95
C GLN A 28 -26.93 3.92 17.03
N GLN A 29 -27.38 2.97 16.20
CA GLN A 29 -26.76 1.64 16.13
C GLN A 29 -25.31 1.70 15.66
N LEU A 30 -24.98 2.59 14.72
CA LEU A 30 -23.60 2.82 14.29
C LEU A 30 -22.76 3.47 15.38
N ALA A 31 -23.32 4.40 16.17
CA ALA A 31 -22.64 5.02 17.30
C ALA A 31 -22.30 4.02 18.42
N ASP A 32 -23.20 3.07 18.71
CA ASP A 32 -22.96 1.98 19.68
C ASP A 32 -21.95 0.94 19.17
N LEU A 33 -21.76 0.83 17.85
CA LEU A 33 -20.73 -0.01 17.23
C LEU A 33 -19.38 0.72 17.04
N GLN A 34 -19.34 2.06 17.16
CA GLN A 34 -18.09 2.84 17.10
C GLN A 34 -17.13 2.69 18.30
N PRO A 35 -17.53 2.44 19.57
CA PRO A 35 -16.57 2.24 20.64
C PRO A 35 -15.69 1.00 20.44
N SER A 36 -16.06 0.05 19.57
CA SER A 36 -15.21 -1.12 19.25
C SER A 36 -14.41 -1.00 17.95
N LEU A 37 -14.66 0.02 17.11
CA LEU A 37 -13.79 0.40 15.99
C LEU A 37 -12.90 1.61 16.30
N SER A 38 -12.98 2.10 17.55
CA SER A 38 -11.93 2.87 18.22
C SER A 38 -11.05 1.92 19.06
N SER A 39 -10.90 0.67 18.61
CA SER A 39 -9.97 -0.29 19.19
C SER A 39 -8.86 -0.50 18.17
N ASP A 40 -7.77 0.21 18.40
CA ASP A 40 -6.41 -0.09 17.97
C ASP A 40 -6.17 -0.35 16.48
N SER A 41 -6.11 0.74 15.71
CA SER A 41 -4.87 0.98 14.98
C SER A 41 -4.17 2.21 15.54
N GLU A 42 -4.08 2.29 16.86
CA GLU A 42 -2.80 2.66 17.45
C GLU A 42 -1.85 1.56 16.97
N ILE A 43 -1.16 1.81 15.85
CA ILE A 43 0.22 1.34 15.79
C ILE A 43 0.80 1.91 17.06
N ALA A 44 0.92 1.09 18.10
CA ALA A 44 1.72 1.41 19.23
C ALA A 44 3.05 1.81 18.61
N THR A 45 3.28 3.12 18.54
CA THR A 45 4.61 3.67 18.67
C THR A 45 5.00 3.20 20.05
N LEU A 46 5.47 1.95 20.11
CA LEU A 46 6.38 1.51 21.13
C LEU A 46 7.48 2.54 21.01
N GLU A 47 7.37 3.61 21.81
CA GLU A 47 8.51 4.28 22.41
C GLU A 47 9.19 3.21 23.27
N ASP A 48 9.72 2.19 22.59
CA ASP A 48 10.83 1.40 23.06
C ASP A 48 11.96 2.43 23.06
N ASP A 49 12.20 3.01 24.25
CA ASP A 49 13.38 3.78 24.63
C ASP A 49 14.63 2.89 24.49
N ASN A 50 14.83 2.39 23.27
CA ASN A 50 15.97 1.62 22.86
C ASN A 50 16.84 2.58 22.06
N PRO A 51 17.94 3.08 22.64
CA PRO A 51 18.85 4.02 21.98
C PRO A 51 19.54 3.45 20.72
N PHE A 52 19.22 2.20 20.35
CA PHE A 52 19.67 1.51 19.14
C PHE A 52 18.57 1.27 18.09
N GLY A 53 17.29 1.61 18.38
CA GLY A 53 16.13 1.21 17.57
C GLY A 53 15.79 2.11 16.37
N ASN A 54 16.33 3.33 16.30
CA ASN A 54 15.65 4.41 15.57
C ASN A 54 16.04 4.61 14.08
N HIS A 55 16.67 3.62 13.43
CA HIS A 55 16.88 3.65 11.97
C HIS A 55 16.02 2.62 11.21
N HIS A 56 15.37 1.69 11.93
CA HIS A 56 14.62 0.60 11.31
C HIS A 56 13.15 0.90 11.04
N GLY A 57 12.56 1.92 11.70
CA GLY A 57 11.16 2.30 11.47
C GLY A 57 10.94 2.95 10.10
N ALA A 58 11.79 3.91 9.72
CA ALA A 58 11.73 4.56 8.40
C ALA A 58 12.12 3.59 7.26
N ASP A 59 13.14 2.75 7.50
CA ASP A 59 13.62 1.75 6.54
C ASP A 59 12.65 0.58 6.33
N ARG A 60 11.55 0.47 7.08
CA ARG A 60 10.51 -0.55 6.85
C ARG A 60 9.30 -0.04 6.08
N ARG A 61 9.21 1.27 5.79
CA ARG A 61 8.07 1.84 5.05
C ARG A 61 7.88 1.20 3.68
N TRP A 62 8.96 0.83 2.98
CA TRP A 62 8.89 0.16 1.68
C TRP A 62 8.29 -1.27 1.76
N GLU A 63 8.39 -1.91 2.93
CA GLU A 63 7.84 -3.26 3.20
C GLU A 63 6.32 -3.21 3.43
N VAL A 64 5.80 -2.08 3.90
CA VAL A 64 4.38 -1.90 4.24
C VAL A 64 3.64 -1.31 3.02
N GLY A 65 2.96 -2.16 2.24
CA GLY A 65 2.11 -1.70 1.13
C GLY A 65 1.88 -2.75 0.05
N PHE A 66 1.40 -2.30 -1.13
CA PHE A 66 1.13 -3.18 -2.27
C PHE A 66 2.39 -3.96 -2.69
N LYS A 67 2.24 -5.25 -2.98
CA LYS A 67 3.34 -6.10 -3.40
C LYS A 67 3.64 -5.84 -4.88
N VAL A 68 4.74 -5.15 -5.15
CA VAL A 68 5.24 -4.94 -6.51
C VAL A 68 6.31 -5.99 -6.79
N ASP A 69 6.13 -6.77 -7.86
CA ASP A 69 7.12 -7.75 -8.29
C ASP A 69 8.22 -7.06 -9.09
N ILE A 70 9.46 -7.19 -8.60
CA ILE A 70 10.64 -6.70 -9.29
C ILE A 70 10.99 -7.69 -10.41
N PRO A 71 11.08 -7.27 -11.68
CA PRO A 71 11.36 -8.17 -12.79
C PRO A 71 12.76 -8.78 -12.68
N GLU A 72 12.91 -10.01 -13.18
CA GLU A 72 14.20 -10.71 -13.18
C GLU A 72 15.02 -10.42 -14.45
N PHE A 73 16.34 -10.32 -14.31
CA PHE A 73 17.25 -10.14 -15.43
C PHE A 73 18.27 -11.28 -15.53
N HIS A 74 18.26 -11.96 -16.67
CA HIS A 74 19.07 -13.16 -16.91
C HIS A 74 20.45 -12.86 -17.51
N GLY A 75 20.73 -11.59 -17.83
CA GLY A 75 21.95 -11.19 -18.54
C GLY A 75 21.84 -11.47 -20.03
N ASN A 76 20.90 -10.82 -20.72
CA ASN A 76 20.83 -10.90 -22.18
C ASN A 76 21.87 -9.96 -22.84
N LEU A 77 22.21 -10.21 -24.11
CA LEU A 77 23.22 -9.41 -24.83
C LEU A 77 22.68 -8.11 -25.43
N ARG A 78 21.37 -7.87 -25.35
CA ARG A 78 20.72 -6.68 -25.89
C ARG A 78 20.76 -5.55 -24.88
N ALA A 79 21.36 -4.44 -25.27
CA ALA A 79 21.45 -3.25 -24.43
C ALA A 79 20.07 -2.67 -24.13
N ASP A 80 19.15 -2.66 -25.11
CA ASP A 80 17.80 -2.14 -24.95
C ASP A 80 17.03 -2.88 -23.84
N GLU A 81 17.11 -4.22 -23.81
CA GLU A 81 16.45 -5.03 -22.78
C GLU A 81 17.04 -4.80 -21.38
N LEU A 82 18.33 -4.47 -21.28
CA LEU A 82 18.95 -4.08 -20.01
C LEU A 82 18.42 -2.71 -19.57
N LEU A 83 18.31 -1.75 -20.49
CA LEU A 83 17.82 -0.40 -20.19
C LEU A 83 16.34 -0.42 -19.79
N ASP A 84 15.51 -1.14 -20.52
CA ASP A 84 14.08 -1.30 -20.22
C ASP A 84 13.89 -1.94 -18.83
N TRP A 85 14.68 -2.99 -18.53
CA TRP A 85 14.67 -3.62 -17.21
C TRP A 85 15.13 -2.65 -16.12
N LEU A 86 16.23 -1.91 -16.34
CA LEU A 86 16.76 -0.96 -15.37
C LEU A 86 15.74 0.15 -15.08
N HIS A 87 15.15 0.73 -16.12
CA HIS A 87 14.13 1.77 -15.99
C HIS A 87 12.92 1.29 -15.19
N THR A 88 12.44 0.08 -15.49
CA THR A 88 11.33 -0.54 -14.74
C THR A 88 11.69 -0.74 -13.26
N VAL A 89 12.89 -1.23 -12.97
CA VAL A 89 13.34 -1.45 -11.59
C VAL A 89 13.50 -0.14 -10.83
N GLU A 90 14.04 0.91 -11.46
CA GLU A 90 14.16 2.25 -10.89
C GLU A 90 12.79 2.84 -10.53
N GLU A 91 11.82 2.77 -11.46
CA GLU A 91 10.45 3.23 -11.23
C GLU A 91 9.80 2.51 -10.04
N ILE A 92 10.00 1.19 -9.93
CA ILE A 92 9.49 0.40 -8.80
C ILE A 92 10.13 0.84 -7.48
N MET A 93 11.43 1.11 -7.47
CA MET A 93 12.16 1.52 -6.26
C MET A 93 11.75 2.90 -5.78
N ASP A 94 11.53 3.83 -6.70
CA ASP A 94 11.07 5.18 -6.39
C ASP A 94 9.61 5.15 -5.92
N PHE A 95 8.75 4.36 -6.57
CA PHE A 95 7.37 4.16 -6.13
C PHE A 95 7.28 3.57 -4.72
N LYS A 96 8.18 2.64 -4.39
CA LYS A 96 8.26 2.01 -3.06
C LYS A 96 9.02 2.83 -2.02
N GLU A 97 9.59 3.97 -2.42
CA GLU A 97 10.49 4.78 -1.58
C GLU A 97 11.59 3.94 -0.91
N VAL A 98 12.18 3.00 -1.67
CA VAL A 98 13.23 2.11 -1.16
C VAL A 98 14.49 2.92 -0.86
N SER A 99 15.00 2.76 0.36
CA SER A 99 16.26 3.36 0.81
C SER A 99 17.47 2.86 0.01
N ASP A 100 18.44 3.72 -0.26
CA ASP A 100 19.58 3.40 -1.14
C ASP A 100 20.39 2.18 -0.68
N ASN A 101 20.50 1.99 0.64
CA ASN A 101 21.17 0.83 1.25
C ASN A 101 20.45 -0.51 0.94
N ARG A 102 19.16 -0.49 0.59
CA ARG A 102 18.36 -1.67 0.25
C ARG A 102 18.22 -1.91 -1.25
N ARG A 103 18.37 -0.87 -2.08
CA ARG A 103 18.25 -0.96 -3.54
C ARG A 103 19.18 -2.04 -4.11
N VAL A 104 20.49 -1.96 -3.82
CA VAL A 104 21.48 -2.90 -4.38
C VAL A 104 21.23 -4.37 -3.98
N PRO A 105 20.97 -4.71 -2.70
CA PRO A 105 20.56 -6.07 -2.31
C PRO A 105 19.32 -6.59 -3.04
N LEU A 106 18.28 -5.75 -3.24
CA LEU A 106 17.05 -6.15 -3.91
C LEU A 106 17.28 -6.46 -5.40
N ILE A 107 18.03 -5.59 -6.10
CA ILE A 107 18.40 -5.82 -7.51
C ILE A 107 19.22 -7.11 -7.63
N THR A 108 20.20 -7.29 -6.75
CA THR A 108 21.07 -8.46 -6.74
C THR A 108 20.26 -9.77 -6.69
N MET A 109 19.20 -9.81 -5.89
CA MET A 109 18.35 -11.01 -5.75
C MET A 109 17.58 -11.36 -7.03
N ARG A 110 17.36 -10.37 -7.91
CA ARG A 110 16.63 -10.52 -9.17
C ARG A 110 17.55 -10.78 -10.37
N LEU A 111 18.87 -10.75 -10.18
CA LEU A 111 19.82 -11.18 -11.20
C LEU A 111 19.84 -12.71 -11.28
N ARG A 112 19.72 -13.23 -12.50
CA ARG A 112 19.76 -14.65 -12.83
C ARG A 112 20.83 -14.94 -13.87
N GLY A 113 21.18 -16.21 -14.03
CA GLY A 113 22.07 -16.68 -15.10
C GLY A 113 23.39 -15.90 -15.18
N ARG A 114 23.65 -15.31 -16.36
CA ARG A 114 24.90 -14.59 -16.64
C ARG A 114 25.05 -13.31 -15.82
N ALA A 115 23.96 -12.60 -15.57
CA ALA A 115 23.99 -11.37 -14.77
C ALA A 115 24.36 -11.66 -13.31
N GLN A 116 23.84 -12.75 -12.74
CA GLN A 116 24.22 -13.17 -11.39
C GLN A 116 25.71 -13.54 -11.33
N ALA A 117 26.22 -14.28 -12.31
CA ALA A 117 27.64 -14.65 -12.38
C ALA A 117 28.55 -13.42 -12.46
N TRP A 118 28.19 -12.44 -13.31
CA TRP A 118 28.88 -11.15 -13.40
C TRP A 118 28.93 -10.42 -12.05
N TRP A 119 27.81 -10.32 -11.35
CA TRP A 119 27.77 -9.66 -10.04
C TRP A 119 28.68 -10.33 -9.00
N GLN A 120 28.73 -11.67 -8.98
CA GLN A 120 29.65 -12.39 -8.09
C GLN A 120 31.11 -12.13 -8.43
N GLN A 121 31.45 -12.06 -9.73
CA GLN A 121 32.80 -11.70 -10.16
C GLN A 121 33.16 -10.27 -9.75
N THR A 122 32.26 -9.31 -9.98
CA THR A 122 32.47 -7.90 -9.60
C THR A 122 32.68 -7.75 -8.10
N LYS A 123 31.98 -8.53 -7.25
CA LYS A 123 32.22 -8.54 -5.80
C LYS A 123 33.61 -9.05 -5.42
N ARG A 124 34.08 -10.12 -6.06
CA ARG A 124 35.43 -10.67 -5.80
C ARG A 124 36.54 -9.70 -6.18
N ASN A 125 36.35 -8.90 -7.22
CA ASN A 125 37.33 -7.92 -7.67
C ASN A 125 37.33 -6.63 -6.82
N ARG A 126 36.39 -6.47 -5.88
CA ARG A 126 36.28 -5.30 -4.99
C ARG A 126 36.88 -5.55 -3.60
N THR A 127 37.17 -6.81 -3.27
CA THR A 127 37.85 -7.23 -2.03
C THR A 127 39.33 -7.39 -2.29
#